data_AF-A0A167DS28-F1
#
_entry.id   AF-A0A167DS28-F1
#
_cell.length_a   1.000
_cell.length_b   1.000
_cell.length_c   1.000
_cell.angle_alpha   90.00
_cell.angle_beta   90.00
_cell.angle_gamma   90.00
#
_symmetry.space_group_name_H-M   'P 1'
#
loop_
_entity.id
_entity.type
_entity.pdbx_description
1 polymer ?
#
loop_
_entity_poly.entity_id
_entity_poly.type
_entity_poly.pdbx_seq_one_letter_code
_entity_poly.pdbx_strand_id
1 'polypeptide(L)'
;MPLRKGSIRGNLQRSLLTKRGARVYGGANVGAATLERRSGATFDIQKTAIIHFTKTARKLNADPFIIKDQIIYPKDHVKILGLIVDARLKYKQQIARAASKGLATALELTRFKGLTAATARRLFSATVAPAVDYASNIWMHAYKDRNVGPINRVQRVGAQAIVGTFLTVATSIAEAEASILSAGERFWKRATKMWIDIHTLPQTNRLHRITSRIQKHYFGGYRSPFHQVAYRLKNVPLQEIETILPFTLAPWEKRIQSIKHDKPNKDTEISWDMCIAVSSSARNDVVGGGGAIEVTANGDGEARRGTFSLTVGWSAEQNPYFGELATLAHALTGMPDVRHRRVALLTTNQAVALTLRTPRQHSGQEHVRSIYNSIKRLWKNGNDILVVWIPSSSQDKTLLLAKREARQATKQGSIPSRQASIMKSTTLNLERKRIETERSLPDRVGNHTKKVDAALPGAHTRELYDNRPWTERSSIVNAV
;
A
#
# COMPACT_ATOMS: atom_id res chain seq x y z
N MET A 1 -9.92 22.66 46.77
CA MET A 1 -10.11 21.39 45.99
C MET A 1 -9.01 21.29 44.94
N PRO A 2 -8.06 20.35 45.06
CA PRO A 2 -7.00 20.20 44.07
C PRO A 2 -7.51 19.39 42.87
N LEU A 3 -7.24 19.92 41.67
CA LEU A 3 -7.56 19.32 40.39
C LEU A 3 -6.83 17.98 40.22
N ARG A 4 -7.60 16.91 40.02
CA ARG A 4 -7.10 15.56 39.67
C ARG A 4 -6.28 15.64 38.37
N LYS A 5 -4.99 15.35 38.47
CA LYS A 5 -4.15 15.02 37.31
C LYS A 5 -4.64 13.68 36.72
N GLY A 6 -5.32 13.75 35.59
CA GLY A 6 -5.72 12.58 34.80
C GLY A 6 -4.48 11.81 34.33
N SER A 7 -4.36 10.56 34.76
CA SER A 7 -3.37 9.60 34.26
C SER A 7 -3.76 9.18 32.84
N ILE A 8 -3.21 9.87 31.84
CA ILE A 8 -3.26 9.42 30.45
C ILE A 8 -2.22 8.32 30.30
N ARG A 9 -2.65 7.06 30.47
CA ARG A 9 -1.89 5.87 30.07
C ARG A 9 -1.66 5.93 28.56
N GLY A 10 -0.42 6.20 28.16
CA GLY A 10 0.04 5.95 26.79
C GLY A 10 0.81 7.10 26.15
N ASN A 11 1.98 7.48 26.69
CA ASN A 11 2.91 8.37 25.99
C ASN A 11 4.26 7.68 25.76
N LEU A 12 4.48 7.29 24.51
CA LEU A 12 5.72 6.72 23.98
C LEU A 12 6.60 7.88 23.49
N GLN A 13 7.19 8.65 24.42
CA GLN A 13 8.23 9.63 24.06
C GLN A 13 9.56 8.89 23.89
N ARG A 14 10.14 8.93 22.69
CA ARG A 14 11.50 8.42 22.42
C ARG A 14 12.28 9.42 21.58
N SER A 15 13.32 9.96 22.18
CA SER A 15 14.29 10.84 21.52
C SER A 15 15.59 10.08 21.25
N LEU A 16 16.09 10.15 20.02
CA LEU A 16 17.43 9.66 19.66
C LEU A 16 18.45 10.77 19.94
N LEU A 17 19.25 10.62 21.00
CA LEU A 17 20.44 11.44 21.21
C LEU A 17 21.54 10.97 20.26
N THR A 18 21.85 11.78 19.25
CA THR A 18 23.01 11.56 18.37
C THR A 18 24.28 12.09 19.05
N LYS A 19 25.45 11.51 18.72
CA LYS A 19 26.77 11.95 19.24
C LYS A 19 27.04 13.46 19.07
N ARG A 20 26.39 14.14 18.11
CA ARG A 20 26.47 15.61 17.98
C ARG A 20 25.72 16.36 19.08
N GLY A 21 24.59 15.84 19.55
CA GLY A 21 23.86 16.42 20.68
C GLY A 21 24.59 16.21 22.02
N ALA A 22 25.18 15.03 22.25
CA ALA A 22 25.91 14.76 23.48
C ALA A 22 27.23 15.56 23.62
N ARG A 23 27.83 15.98 22.50
CA ARG A 23 29.06 16.79 22.50
C ARG A 23 28.83 18.26 22.85
N VAL A 24 27.60 18.75 22.70
CA VAL A 24 27.21 20.15 22.99
C VAL A 24 26.86 20.35 24.48
N TYR A 25 26.54 19.29 25.21
CA TYR A 25 26.11 19.36 26.61
C TYR A 25 27.01 18.51 27.51
N GLY A 26 28.24 18.94 27.78
CA GLY A 26 29.05 18.59 28.98
C GLY A 26 28.91 17.21 29.65
N GLY A 27 28.69 16.13 28.91
CA GLY A 27 28.42 14.79 29.47
C GLY A 27 26.95 14.37 29.37
N ALA A 28 26.71 13.06 29.26
CA ALA A 28 25.38 12.53 28.95
C ALA A 28 24.28 12.87 29.98
N ASN A 29 24.66 13.13 31.23
CA ASN A 29 23.80 13.65 32.31
C ASN A 29 23.16 15.01 31.94
N VAL A 30 23.98 15.96 31.49
CA VAL A 30 23.53 17.32 31.14
C VAL A 30 22.66 17.28 29.88
N GLY A 31 22.99 16.40 28.93
CA GLY A 31 22.20 16.17 27.71
C GLY A 31 20.81 15.59 27.97
N ALA A 32 20.67 14.64 28.91
CA ALA A 32 19.38 14.04 29.25
C ALA A 32 18.45 15.03 29.96
N ALA A 33 18.94 15.72 31.00
CA ALA A 33 18.15 16.71 31.76
C ALA A 33 17.72 17.90 30.88
N THR A 34 18.60 18.37 29.98
CA THR A 34 18.26 19.43 29.02
C THR A 34 17.16 19.00 28.05
N LEU A 35 17.15 17.74 27.65
CA LEU A 35 16.15 17.20 26.74
C LEU A 35 14.79 17.03 27.42
N GLU A 36 14.75 16.58 28.68
CA GLU A 36 13.51 16.54 29.48
C GLU A 36 12.88 17.94 29.56
N ARG A 37 13.69 18.95 29.92
CA ARG A 37 13.25 20.35 30.00
C ARG A 37 12.70 20.88 28.67
N ARG A 38 13.37 20.58 27.55
CA ARG A 38 12.95 21.07 26.22
C ARG A 38 11.74 20.33 25.63
N SER A 39 11.57 19.06 25.97
CA SER A 39 10.52 18.21 25.37
C SER A 39 9.28 18.06 26.25
N GLY A 40 9.35 18.46 27.52
CA GLY A 40 8.31 18.18 28.52
C GLY A 40 8.19 16.68 28.82
N ALA A 41 9.15 15.85 28.39
CA ALA A 41 9.17 14.42 28.60
C ALA A 41 9.92 14.06 29.88
N THR A 42 9.53 12.97 30.53
CA THR A 42 10.27 12.38 31.67
C THR A 42 10.78 11.00 31.27
N PHE A 43 12.08 10.74 31.44
CA PHE A 43 12.69 9.44 31.25
C PHE A 43 12.27 8.49 32.37
N ASP A 44 11.73 7.34 31.96
CA ASP A 44 11.55 6.16 32.79
C ASP A 44 12.86 5.37 32.78
N ILE A 45 13.58 5.39 33.91
CA ILE A 45 14.92 4.83 34.01
C ILE A 45 14.91 3.31 33.77
N GLN A 46 13.92 2.60 34.32
CA GLN A 46 13.80 1.15 34.18
C GLN A 46 13.58 0.72 32.72
N LYS A 47 12.97 1.60 31.91
CA LYS A 47 12.74 1.37 30.47
C LYS A 47 13.80 2.00 29.57
N THR A 48 14.75 2.75 30.13
CA THR A 48 15.80 3.43 29.38
C THR A 48 16.90 2.43 29.03
N ALA A 49 17.31 2.44 27.76
CA ALA A 49 18.38 1.60 27.26
C ALA A 49 19.29 2.44 26.37
N ILE A 50 20.60 2.26 26.53
CA ILE A 50 21.62 3.01 25.81
C ILE A 50 22.30 2.06 24.84
N ILE A 51 22.55 2.53 23.63
CA ILE A 51 23.20 1.74 22.58
C ILE A 51 24.12 2.64 21.77
N HIS A 52 25.33 2.13 21.49
CA HIS A 52 26.31 2.82 20.67
C HIS A 52 26.29 2.25 19.25
N PHE A 53 25.80 3.02 18.29
CA PHE A 53 25.86 2.63 16.88
C PHE A 53 27.25 2.85 16.30
N THR A 54 28.00 1.76 16.09
CA THR A 54 29.33 1.80 15.46
C THR A 54 29.66 0.46 14.80
N LYS A 55 30.32 0.51 13.64
CA LYS A 55 30.91 -0.69 13.01
C LYS A 55 32.29 -1.02 13.59
N THR A 56 32.97 -0.04 14.18
CA THR A 56 34.34 -0.13 14.68
C THR A 56 34.33 -0.50 16.16
N ALA A 57 34.90 -1.66 16.50
CA ALA A 57 34.96 -2.15 17.88
C ALA A 57 35.74 -1.20 18.81
N ARG A 58 36.87 -0.65 18.34
CA ARG A 58 37.69 0.33 19.09
C ARG A 58 36.96 1.65 19.44
N LYS A 59 35.79 1.92 18.83
CA LYS A 59 34.98 3.12 19.09
C LYS A 59 33.77 2.84 19.99
N LEU A 60 33.60 1.59 20.45
CA LEU A 60 32.62 1.23 21.46
C LEU A 60 33.13 1.78 22.79
N ASN A 61 32.31 2.59 23.43
CA ASN A 61 32.53 2.92 24.82
C ASN A 61 31.63 1.99 25.66
N ALA A 62 32.21 1.29 26.62
CA ALA A 62 31.48 0.46 27.58
C ALA A 62 31.17 1.21 28.88
N ASP A 63 31.67 2.44 29.02
CA ASP A 63 31.47 3.27 30.20
C ASP A 63 29.97 3.43 30.50
N PRO A 64 29.60 3.31 31.77
CA PRO A 64 28.22 3.51 32.17
C PRO A 64 27.80 4.97 32.05
N PHE A 65 26.51 5.15 31.87
CA PHE A 65 25.87 6.45 31.83
C PHE A 65 25.11 6.64 33.14
N ILE A 66 25.41 7.72 33.85
CA ILE A 66 24.57 8.14 34.95
C ILE A 66 23.38 8.91 34.32
N ILE A 67 22.16 8.61 34.76
CA ILE A 67 20.93 9.34 34.43
C ILE A 67 20.06 9.34 35.69
N LYS A 68 19.73 10.52 36.24
CA LYS A 68 18.96 10.65 37.50
C LYS A 68 19.54 9.79 38.62
N ASP A 69 20.85 9.89 38.83
CA ASP A 69 21.62 9.18 39.85
C ASP A 69 21.59 7.64 39.75
N GLN A 70 21.10 7.09 38.62
CA GLN A 70 21.15 5.67 38.32
C GLN A 70 22.14 5.36 37.20
N ILE A 71 22.87 4.27 37.36
CA ILE A 71 23.90 3.79 36.44
C ILE A 71 23.25 2.89 35.38
N ILE A 72 23.39 3.25 34.10
CA ILE A 72 22.88 2.50 32.96
C ILE A 72 24.03 2.12 32.03
N TYR A 73 24.25 0.82 31.86
CA TYR A 73 25.28 0.30 30.95
C TYR A 73 24.78 0.27 29.49
N PRO A 74 25.63 0.62 28.52
CA PRO A 74 25.35 0.41 27.11
C PRO A 74 25.08 -1.06 26.79
N LYS A 75 24.08 -1.31 25.94
CA LYS A 75 23.73 -2.65 25.47
C LYS A 75 24.13 -2.82 24.01
N ASP A 76 24.53 -4.04 23.65
CA ASP A 76 24.83 -4.41 22.26
C ASP A 76 23.59 -4.48 21.37
N HIS A 77 22.42 -4.71 21.96
CA HIS A 77 21.15 -4.73 21.26
C HIS A 77 20.03 -4.19 22.15
N VAL A 78 19.06 -3.51 21.53
CA VAL A 78 17.92 -2.91 22.24
C VAL A 78 16.63 -3.18 21.48
N LYS A 79 15.55 -3.48 22.21
CA LYS A 79 14.21 -3.69 21.66
C LYS A 79 13.44 -2.36 21.60
N ILE A 80 13.11 -1.91 20.40
CA ILE A 80 12.37 -0.67 20.12
C ILE A 80 11.09 -1.03 19.37
N LEU A 81 9.92 -0.77 19.97
CA LEU A 81 8.61 -1.10 19.38
C LEU A 81 8.59 -2.53 18.81
N GLY A 82 9.15 -3.50 19.54
CA GLY A 82 9.20 -4.89 19.09
C GLY A 82 10.32 -5.26 18.11
N LEU A 83 11.01 -4.29 17.49
CA LEU A 83 12.20 -4.48 16.65
C LEU A 83 13.46 -4.57 17.53
N ILE A 84 14.30 -5.58 17.33
CA ILE A 84 15.61 -5.67 17.97
C ILE A 84 16.63 -4.97 17.08
N VAL A 85 17.26 -3.92 17.60
CA VAL A 85 18.28 -3.15 16.89
C VAL A 85 19.64 -3.42 17.53
N ASP A 86 20.58 -3.92 16.74
CA ASP A 86 21.95 -4.21 17.20
C ASP A 86 22.87 -3.00 16.99
N ALA A 87 23.92 -2.88 17.80
CA ALA A 87 24.89 -1.78 17.77
C ALA A 87 25.57 -1.63 16.39
N ARG A 88 25.71 -2.73 15.66
CA ARG A 88 26.30 -2.74 14.31
C ARG A 88 25.28 -2.66 13.17
N LEU A 89 23.98 -2.56 13.49
CA LEU A 89 22.86 -2.57 12.54
C LEU A 89 22.88 -3.80 11.59
N LYS A 90 23.30 -4.95 12.12
CA LYS A 90 23.32 -6.24 11.42
C LYS A 90 22.02 -7.03 11.58
N TYR A 91 21.17 -6.68 12.55
CA TYR A 91 19.85 -7.25 12.80
C TYR A 91 19.83 -8.78 12.94
N LYS A 92 20.91 -9.38 13.47
CA LYS A 92 21.02 -10.84 13.59
C LYS A 92 19.99 -11.38 14.58
N GLN A 93 19.90 -10.74 15.75
CA GLN A 93 18.94 -11.09 16.80
C GLN A 93 17.50 -10.89 16.32
N GLN A 94 17.24 -9.85 15.53
CA GLN A 94 15.92 -9.62 14.94
C GLN A 94 15.54 -10.72 13.94
N ILE A 95 16.45 -11.09 13.03
CA ILE A 95 16.21 -12.14 12.03
C ILE A 95 15.97 -13.48 12.73
N ALA A 96 16.80 -13.83 13.72
CA ALA A 96 16.63 -15.04 14.51
C ALA A 96 15.26 -15.06 15.20
N ARG A 97 14.86 -13.97 15.85
CA ARG A 97 13.54 -13.86 16.50
C ARG A 97 12.38 -13.96 15.51
N ALA A 98 12.48 -13.30 14.35
CA ALA A 98 11.48 -13.36 13.29
C ALA A 98 11.35 -14.79 12.76
N ALA A 99 12.47 -15.48 12.54
CA ALA A 99 12.51 -16.87 12.12
C ALA A 99 11.90 -17.81 13.16
N SER A 100 12.28 -17.70 14.44
CA SER A 100 11.71 -18.53 15.51
C SER A 100 10.20 -18.35 15.65
N LYS A 101 9.71 -17.10 15.65
CA LYS A 101 8.27 -16.82 15.75
C LYS A 101 7.52 -17.30 14.51
N GLY A 102 8.08 -17.06 13.33
CA GLY A 102 7.53 -17.53 12.06
C GLY A 102 7.47 -19.06 12.00
N LEU A 103 8.53 -19.74 12.43
CA LEU A 103 8.62 -21.21 12.44
C LEU A 103 7.59 -21.82 13.38
N ALA A 104 7.46 -21.30 14.61
CA ALA A 104 6.45 -21.76 15.55
C ALA A 104 5.05 -21.67 14.93
N THR A 105 4.72 -20.53 14.32
CA THR A 105 3.43 -20.32 13.66
C THR A 105 3.24 -21.24 12.45
N ALA A 106 4.29 -21.50 11.67
CA ALA A 106 4.25 -22.40 10.52
C ALA A 106 4.06 -23.87 10.95
N LEU A 107 4.65 -24.29 12.07
CA LEU A 107 4.45 -25.63 12.64
C LEU A 107 3.03 -25.81 13.17
N GLU A 108 2.41 -24.78 13.75
CA GLU A 108 0.98 -24.83 14.07
C GLU A 108 0.13 -24.97 12.80
N LEU A 109 0.49 -24.29 11.70
CA LEU A 109 -0.20 -24.45 10.42
C LEU A 109 -0.14 -25.90 9.92
N THR A 110 0.99 -26.59 10.07
CA THR A 110 1.14 -28.00 9.65
C THR A 110 0.27 -28.97 10.46
N ARG A 111 -0.20 -28.58 11.64
CA ARG A 111 -1.03 -29.43 12.51
C ARG A 111 -2.50 -29.46 12.10
N PHE A 112 -2.96 -28.47 11.34
CA PHE A 112 -4.33 -28.45 10.85
C PHE A 112 -4.50 -29.47 9.71
N LYS A 113 -5.20 -30.56 9.98
CA LYS A 113 -5.57 -31.56 8.97
C LYS A 113 -6.82 -31.12 8.21
N GLY A 114 -6.93 -31.51 6.93
CA GLY A 114 -8.14 -31.31 6.13
C GLY A 114 -8.35 -29.92 5.54
N LEU A 115 -7.37 -29.01 5.65
CA LEU A 115 -7.48 -27.68 5.04
C LEU A 115 -7.38 -27.73 3.50
N THR A 116 -8.17 -26.89 2.84
CA THR A 116 -7.95 -26.60 1.41
C THR A 116 -6.67 -25.77 1.24
N ALA A 117 -5.97 -25.91 0.11
CA ALA A 117 -4.74 -25.20 -0.18
C ALA A 117 -5.00 -23.69 -0.21
N ALA A 118 -6.15 -23.26 -0.74
CA ALA A 118 -6.64 -21.88 -0.66
C ALA A 118 -6.72 -21.37 0.78
N THR A 119 -7.29 -22.16 1.70
CA THR A 119 -7.45 -21.78 3.11
C THR A 119 -6.10 -21.78 3.83
N ALA A 120 -5.27 -22.80 3.62
CA ALA A 120 -3.92 -22.87 4.17
C ALA A 120 -3.05 -21.69 3.71
N ARG A 121 -3.11 -21.31 2.41
CA ARG A 121 -2.46 -20.10 1.86
C ARG A 121 -2.93 -18.82 2.53
N ARG A 122 -4.25 -18.69 2.75
CA ARG A 122 -4.84 -17.54 3.45
C ARG A 122 -4.33 -17.48 4.88
N LEU A 123 -4.32 -18.60 5.60
CA LEU A 123 -3.80 -18.69 6.97
C LEU A 123 -2.31 -18.37 7.05
N PHE A 124 -1.49 -18.89 6.13
CA PHE A 124 -0.07 -18.56 6.03
C PHE A 124 0.14 -17.05 5.86
N SER A 125 -0.61 -16.44 4.94
CA SER A 125 -0.53 -15.00 4.66
C SER A 125 -1.01 -14.13 5.84
N ALA A 126 -1.96 -14.63 6.63
CA ALA A 126 -2.52 -13.91 7.79
C ALA A 126 -1.70 -14.08 9.08
N THR A 127 -0.95 -15.18 9.23
CA THR A 127 -0.31 -15.54 10.52
C THR A 127 1.21 -15.66 10.42
N VAL A 128 1.73 -16.47 9.51
CA VAL A 128 3.16 -16.76 9.37
C VAL A 128 3.90 -15.59 8.74
N ALA A 129 3.44 -15.09 7.58
CA ALA A 129 4.10 -14.00 6.87
C ALA A 129 4.22 -12.72 7.72
N PRO A 130 3.18 -12.24 8.43
CA PRO A 130 3.31 -11.03 9.26
C PRO A 130 4.28 -11.19 10.44
N ALA A 131 4.42 -12.39 11.01
CA ALA A 131 5.37 -12.66 12.08
C ALA A 131 6.83 -12.53 11.61
N VAL A 132 7.10 -12.96 10.38
CA VAL A 132 8.40 -12.85 9.74
C VAL A 132 8.66 -11.44 9.22
N ASP A 133 7.67 -10.83 8.56
CA ASP A 133 7.86 -9.60 7.80
C ASP A 133 7.88 -8.34 8.68
N TYR A 134 7.62 -8.46 9.99
CA TYR A 134 7.56 -7.31 10.90
C TYR A 134 8.81 -6.41 10.80
N ALA A 135 8.60 -5.13 10.47
CA ALA A 135 9.65 -4.14 10.28
C ALA A 135 10.72 -4.50 9.22
N SER A 136 10.42 -5.41 8.27
CA SER A 136 11.39 -5.85 7.26
C SER A 136 11.97 -4.72 6.42
N ASN A 137 11.20 -3.67 6.17
CA ASN A 137 11.65 -2.41 5.55
C ASN A 137 12.88 -1.77 6.24
N ILE A 138 13.16 -2.10 7.51
CA ILE A 138 14.30 -1.56 8.28
C ILE A 138 15.49 -2.53 8.29
N TRP A 139 15.27 -3.84 8.32
CA TRP A 139 16.32 -4.84 8.51
C TRP A 139 16.59 -5.73 7.29
N MET A 140 15.79 -5.64 6.22
CA MET A 140 15.95 -6.47 5.02
C MET A 140 17.29 -6.30 4.32
N HIS A 141 17.98 -5.17 4.48
CA HIS A 141 19.34 -5.00 3.94
C HIS A 141 20.35 -5.97 4.56
N ALA A 142 20.04 -6.51 5.75
CA ALA A 142 20.83 -7.53 6.43
C ALA A 142 20.40 -8.96 6.10
N TYR A 143 19.28 -9.13 5.40
CA TYR A 143 18.84 -10.38 4.81
C TYR A 143 19.67 -10.67 3.55
N LYS A 144 20.85 -11.26 3.75
CA LYS A 144 21.82 -11.64 2.70
C LYS A 144 22.39 -13.01 3.03
N ASP A 145 22.78 -13.76 2.00
CA ASP A 145 23.34 -15.12 1.94
C ASP A 145 23.37 -15.89 3.27
N ARG A 146 24.24 -15.51 4.21
CA ARG A 146 24.43 -16.21 5.50
C ARG A 146 23.24 -16.13 6.47
N ASN A 147 22.37 -15.14 6.36
CA ASN A 147 21.22 -14.92 7.26
C ASN A 147 19.88 -15.35 6.65
N VAL A 148 19.89 -15.89 5.42
CA VAL A 148 18.67 -16.24 4.66
C VAL A 148 18.09 -17.57 5.13
N GLY A 149 18.95 -18.53 5.49
CA GLY A 149 18.59 -19.90 5.85
C GLY A 149 17.45 -20.04 6.86
N PRO A 150 17.49 -19.36 8.03
CA PRO A 150 16.41 -19.46 9.02
C PRO A 150 15.04 -19.03 8.50
N ILE A 151 14.97 -17.99 7.67
CA ILE A 151 13.72 -17.47 7.10
C ILE A 151 13.23 -18.38 5.98
N ASN A 152 14.15 -18.88 5.13
CA ASN A 152 13.82 -19.87 4.10
C ASN A 152 13.27 -21.16 4.70
N ARG A 153 13.73 -21.56 5.89
CA ARG A 153 13.13 -22.68 6.62
C ARG A 153 11.67 -22.41 6.96
N VAL A 154 11.33 -21.20 7.44
CA VAL A 154 9.93 -20.82 7.69
C VAL A 154 9.09 -20.89 6.41
N GLN A 155 9.62 -20.36 5.30
CA GLN A 155 8.92 -20.40 4.00
C GLN A 155 8.67 -21.83 3.54
N ARG A 156 9.69 -22.69 3.59
CA ARG A 156 9.59 -24.10 3.20
C ARG A 156 8.56 -24.85 4.05
N VAL A 157 8.61 -24.73 5.38
CA VAL A 157 7.64 -25.40 6.27
C VAL A 157 6.22 -24.88 6.01
N GLY A 158 6.05 -23.57 5.84
CA GLY A 158 4.74 -23.00 5.52
C GLY A 158 4.20 -23.43 4.15
N ALA A 159 5.06 -23.52 3.13
CA ALA A 159 4.69 -24.02 1.81
C ALA A 159 4.34 -25.52 1.84
N GLN A 160 5.10 -26.32 2.59
CA GLN A 160 4.79 -27.74 2.85
C GLN A 160 3.44 -27.90 3.54
N ALA A 161 3.09 -27.03 4.48
CA ALA A 161 1.77 -27.04 5.11
C ALA A 161 0.61 -26.76 4.14
N ILE A 162 0.87 -26.07 3.02
CA ILE A 162 -0.15 -25.71 2.02
C ILE A 162 -0.37 -26.83 1.02
N VAL A 163 0.71 -27.38 0.46
CA VAL A 163 0.65 -28.31 -0.68
C VAL A 163 0.92 -29.75 -0.27
N GLY A 164 1.57 -29.98 0.88
CA GLY A 164 1.98 -31.31 1.32
C GLY A 164 3.26 -31.80 0.64
N THR A 165 4.16 -30.89 0.23
CA THR A 165 5.40 -31.27 -0.46
C THR A 165 6.42 -32.00 0.42
N PHE A 166 7.35 -32.74 -0.22
CA PHE A 166 8.42 -33.45 0.48
C PHE A 166 9.28 -32.54 1.38
N LEU A 167 9.79 -33.11 2.49
CA LEU A 167 10.65 -32.42 3.46
C LEU A 167 11.93 -31.84 2.84
N THR A 168 12.45 -32.51 1.81
CA THR A 168 13.71 -32.20 1.09
C THR A 168 13.54 -31.23 -0.07
N VAL A 169 12.31 -30.80 -0.40
CA VAL A 169 12.07 -29.92 -1.54
C VAL A 169 12.79 -28.58 -1.36
N ALA A 170 13.37 -28.06 -2.46
CA ALA A 170 14.00 -26.75 -2.46
C ALA A 170 12.98 -25.65 -2.11
N THR A 171 13.38 -24.65 -1.31
CA THR A 171 12.47 -23.59 -0.84
C THR A 171 11.79 -22.86 -2.00
N SER A 172 12.55 -22.53 -3.05
CA SER A 172 12.02 -21.82 -4.22
C SER A 172 10.95 -22.61 -4.98
N ILE A 173 11.05 -23.95 -4.96
CA ILE A 173 10.05 -24.88 -5.54
C ILE A 173 8.86 -25.00 -4.61
N ALA A 174 9.07 -25.17 -3.30
CA ALA A 174 7.97 -25.17 -2.32
C ALA A 174 7.11 -23.90 -2.43
N GLU A 175 7.77 -22.73 -2.47
CA GLU A 175 7.11 -21.43 -2.62
C GLU A 175 6.34 -21.34 -3.95
N ALA A 176 6.88 -21.95 -5.02
CA ALA A 176 6.25 -21.97 -6.33
C ALA A 176 4.98 -22.83 -6.34
N GLU A 177 5.09 -24.08 -5.92
CA GLU A 177 3.96 -25.01 -5.78
C GLU A 177 2.86 -24.45 -4.87
N ALA A 178 3.27 -23.84 -3.76
CA ALA A 178 2.34 -23.25 -2.80
C ALA A 178 1.69 -21.95 -3.29
N SER A 179 2.09 -21.40 -4.45
CA SER A 179 1.63 -20.12 -4.97
C SER A 179 1.74 -19.01 -3.93
N ILE A 180 2.89 -18.96 -3.24
CA ILE A 180 3.23 -17.92 -2.28
C ILE A 180 4.42 -17.09 -2.78
N LEU A 181 4.47 -15.84 -2.33
CA LEU A 181 5.63 -14.97 -2.55
C LEU A 181 6.74 -15.36 -1.59
N SER A 182 7.98 -15.35 -2.06
CA SER A 182 9.17 -15.50 -1.22
C SER A 182 9.27 -14.40 -0.17
N ALA A 183 10.00 -14.65 0.91
CA ALA A 183 10.25 -13.64 1.93
C ALA A 183 10.92 -12.38 1.37
N GLY A 184 11.88 -12.55 0.46
CA GLY A 184 12.58 -11.45 -0.19
C GLY A 184 11.64 -10.53 -0.99
N GLU A 185 10.77 -11.10 -1.81
CA GLU A 185 9.77 -10.34 -2.57
C GLU A 185 8.83 -9.56 -1.64
N ARG A 186 8.35 -10.19 -0.57
CA ARG A 186 7.48 -9.50 0.40
C ARG A 186 8.21 -8.34 1.08
N PHE A 187 9.49 -8.51 1.44
CA PHE A 187 10.29 -7.45 2.04
C PHE A 187 10.47 -6.27 1.07
N TRP A 188 10.84 -6.55 -0.18
CA TRP A 188 10.95 -5.52 -1.22
C TRP A 188 9.62 -4.82 -1.49
N LYS A 189 8.51 -5.56 -1.60
CA LYS A 189 7.18 -4.95 -1.75
C LYS A 189 6.83 -4.00 -0.61
N ARG A 190 7.15 -4.35 0.64
CA ARG A 190 6.93 -3.47 1.81
C ARG A 190 7.85 -2.24 1.79
N ALA A 191 9.12 -2.42 1.44
CA ALA A 191 10.09 -1.33 1.39
C ALA A 191 9.82 -0.35 0.26
N THR A 192 9.50 -0.85 -0.94
CA THR A 192 9.06 -0.05 -2.09
C THR A 192 7.79 0.72 -1.75
N LYS A 193 6.78 0.06 -1.16
CA LYS A 193 5.56 0.74 -0.72
C LYS A 193 5.88 1.87 0.26
N MET A 194 6.70 1.63 1.28
CA MET A 194 7.09 2.66 2.24
C MET A 194 7.79 3.84 1.56
N TRP A 195 8.71 3.59 0.63
CA TRP A 195 9.44 4.64 -0.07
C TRP A 195 8.52 5.50 -0.93
N ILE A 196 7.61 4.87 -1.68
CA ILE A 196 6.55 5.54 -2.45
C ILE A 196 5.63 6.32 -1.51
N ASP A 197 5.21 5.74 -0.38
CA ASP A 197 4.36 6.41 0.62
C ASP A 197 5.01 7.71 1.11
N ILE A 198 6.34 7.72 1.36
CA ILE A 198 7.07 8.92 1.79
C ILE A 198 7.04 10.00 0.70
N HIS A 199 7.17 9.63 -0.58
CA HIS A 199 7.11 10.59 -1.70
C HIS A 199 5.71 11.16 -1.90
N THR A 200 4.67 10.43 -1.52
CA THR A 200 3.28 10.93 -1.57
C THR A 200 2.93 11.88 -0.43
N LEU A 201 3.81 12.05 0.58
CA LEU A 201 3.58 13.03 1.64
C LEU A 201 3.80 14.46 1.11
N PRO A 202 3.15 15.48 1.70
CA PRO A 202 3.44 16.88 1.38
C PRO A 202 4.94 17.20 1.52
N GLN A 203 5.46 18.07 0.66
CA GLN A 203 6.88 18.49 0.69
C GLN A 203 7.29 19.14 2.03
N THR A 204 6.33 19.66 2.80
CA THR A 204 6.54 20.19 4.16
C THR A 204 6.85 19.10 5.19
N ASN A 205 6.48 17.85 4.91
CA ASN A 205 6.67 16.72 5.81
C ASN A 205 8.17 16.41 6.00
N ARG A 206 8.61 16.21 7.25
CA ARG A 206 10.01 15.93 7.58
C ARG A 206 10.54 14.65 6.91
N LEU A 207 9.71 13.63 6.73
CA LEU A 207 10.10 12.38 6.06
C LEU A 207 10.34 12.62 4.56
N HIS A 208 9.45 13.37 3.91
CA HIS A 208 9.62 13.75 2.51
C HIS A 208 10.91 14.59 2.34
N ARG A 209 11.15 15.59 3.19
CA ARG A 209 12.36 16.42 3.11
C ARG A 209 13.66 15.62 3.15
N ILE A 210 13.69 14.50 3.88
CA ILE A 210 14.89 13.65 4.01
C ILE A 210 15.19 12.87 2.72
N THR A 211 14.20 12.59 1.86
CA THR A 211 14.44 11.80 0.63
C THR A 211 15.46 12.46 -0.29
N SER A 212 15.40 13.78 -0.44
CA SER A 212 16.37 14.57 -1.22
C SER A 212 17.83 14.34 -0.79
N ARG A 213 18.09 14.19 0.51
CA ARG A 213 19.44 13.95 1.06
C ARG A 213 19.93 12.55 0.74
N ILE A 214 19.03 11.57 0.78
CA ILE A 214 19.31 10.16 0.49
C ILE A 214 19.61 9.98 -1.00
N GLN A 215 18.84 10.65 -1.87
CA GLN A 215 19.04 10.59 -3.32
C GLN A 215 20.39 11.21 -3.75
N LYS A 216 20.83 12.30 -3.12
CA LYS A 216 22.13 12.92 -3.43
C LYS A 216 23.34 12.02 -3.13
N HIS A 217 23.20 11.01 -2.27
CA HIS A 217 24.31 10.18 -1.79
C HIS A 217 24.08 8.69 -2.00
N TYR A 218 23.59 8.28 -3.18
CA TYR A 218 23.40 6.86 -3.50
C TYR A 218 24.67 5.99 -3.26
N PHE A 219 25.85 6.57 -3.47
CA PHE A 219 27.14 5.85 -3.52
C PHE A 219 28.01 5.98 -2.26
N GLY A 220 27.51 6.59 -1.17
CA GLY A 220 28.28 6.70 0.07
C GLY A 220 28.60 5.34 0.73
N GLY A 221 29.76 5.22 1.39
CA GLY A 221 30.23 3.97 2.01
C GLY A 221 29.35 3.41 3.14
N TYR A 222 28.39 4.20 3.66
CA TYR A 222 27.44 3.79 4.69
C TYR A 222 26.00 3.76 4.16
N ARG A 223 25.69 2.79 3.29
CA ARG A 223 24.33 2.61 2.73
C ARG A 223 23.35 2.18 3.82
N SER A 224 22.40 3.06 4.13
CA SER A 224 21.23 2.70 4.96
C SER A 224 20.22 1.87 4.15
N PRO A 225 19.23 1.22 4.79
CA PRO A 225 18.17 0.49 4.07
C PRO A 225 17.47 1.38 3.03
N PHE A 226 17.23 2.64 3.39
CA PHE A 226 16.64 3.62 2.46
C PHE A 226 17.49 3.90 1.22
N HIS A 227 18.82 3.88 1.33
CA HIS A 227 19.68 4.07 0.15
C HIS A 227 19.53 2.92 -0.86
N GLN A 228 19.33 1.69 -0.39
CA GLN A 228 19.11 0.54 -1.28
C GLN A 228 17.79 0.64 -2.03
N VAL A 229 16.72 1.05 -1.33
CA VAL A 229 15.40 1.25 -1.93
C VAL A 229 15.42 2.45 -2.89
N ALA A 230 16.04 3.55 -2.49
CA ALA A 230 16.20 4.73 -3.32
C ALA A 230 16.99 4.43 -4.60
N TYR A 231 18.08 3.66 -4.49
CA TYR A 231 18.87 3.23 -5.65
C TYR A 231 18.06 2.32 -6.59
N ARG A 232 17.28 1.38 -6.04
CA ARG A 232 16.41 0.49 -6.83
C ARG A 232 15.37 1.28 -7.62
N LEU A 233 14.80 2.33 -7.01
CA LEU A 233 13.73 3.14 -7.59
C LEU A 233 14.25 4.42 -8.29
N LYS A 234 15.55 4.51 -8.59
CA LYS A 234 16.18 5.73 -9.14
C LYS A 234 15.63 6.17 -10.50
N ASN A 235 15.08 5.23 -11.27
CA ASN A 235 14.50 5.48 -12.60
C ASN A 235 12.97 5.68 -12.57
N VAL A 236 12.38 5.69 -11.37
CA VAL A 236 10.95 5.96 -11.21
C VAL A 236 10.79 7.46 -10.92
N PRO A 237 9.92 8.19 -11.64
CA PRO A 237 9.68 9.63 -11.46
C PRO A 237 8.90 9.92 -10.16
N LEU A 238 9.50 9.62 -9.01
CA LEU A 238 8.86 9.71 -7.70
C LEU A 238 8.59 11.17 -7.26
N GLN A 239 9.22 12.16 -7.89
CA GLN A 239 8.99 13.58 -7.63
C GLN A 239 7.67 14.08 -8.25
N GLU A 240 7.17 13.40 -9.28
CA GLU A 240 5.94 13.74 -10.02
C GLU A 240 4.71 12.98 -9.48
N ILE A 241 4.92 12.14 -8.46
CA ILE A 241 3.84 11.38 -7.83
C ILE A 241 2.88 12.31 -7.10
N GLU A 242 1.59 11.95 -7.11
CA GLU A 242 0.56 12.71 -6.42
C GLU A 242 0.84 12.90 -4.92
N THR A 243 0.42 14.05 -4.38
CA THR A 243 0.44 14.29 -2.93
C THR A 243 -0.86 13.77 -2.30
N ILE A 244 -0.72 12.85 -1.34
CA ILE A 244 -1.82 12.26 -0.57
C ILE A 244 -1.83 12.84 0.84
N LEU A 245 -2.89 13.59 1.13
CA LEU A 245 -3.18 14.14 2.45
C LEU A 245 -3.78 13.05 3.36
N PRO A 246 -3.56 13.14 4.70
CA PRO A 246 -4.16 12.22 5.66
C PRO A 246 -5.69 12.15 5.56
N PHE A 247 -6.33 13.31 5.29
CA PHE A 247 -7.75 13.44 5.08
C PHE A 247 -8.01 14.14 3.74
N THR A 248 -8.77 13.51 2.85
CA THR A 248 -9.18 14.13 1.57
C THR A 248 -10.17 15.26 1.80
N LEU A 249 -11.09 15.07 2.76
CA LEU A 249 -12.10 16.02 3.20
C LEU A 249 -12.10 16.07 4.73
N ALA A 250 -12.54 17.18 5.31
CA ALA A 250 -12.66 17.26 6.77
C ALA A 250 -13.69 16.24 7.31
N PRO A 251 -13.47 15.66 8.50
CA PRO A 251 -14.34 14.61 9.06
C PRO A 251 -15.81 15.03 9.22
N TRP A 252 -16.06 16.30 9.50
CA TRP A 252 -17.39 16.88 9.73
C TRP A 252 -18.11 17.38 8.47
N GLU A 253 -17.47 17.32 7.29
CA GLU A 253 -18.14 17.75 6.05
C GLU A 253 -19.27 16.80 5.64
N LYS A 254 -20.37 17.33 5.07
CA LYS A 254 -21.46 16.52 4.51
C LYS A 254 -20.91 15.57 3.43
N ARG A 255 -21.34 14.30 3.46
CA ARG A 255 -20.95 13.27 2.50
C ARG A 255 -22.06 13.01 1.49
N ILE A 256 -21.68 12.73 0.25
CA ILE A 256 -22.62 12.27 -0.76
C ILE A 256 -23.07 10.84 -0.44
N GLN A 257 -24.34 10.54 -0.68
CA GLN A 257 -24.87 9.19 -0.55
C GLN A 257 -24.58 8.39 -1.82
N SER A 258 -24.47 7.06 -1.69
CA SER A 258 -24.36 6.18 -2.86
C SER A 258 -25.31 4.98 -2.76
N ILE A 259 -26.01 4.68 -3.86
CA ILE A 259 -26.88 3.51 -3.99
C ILE A 259 -26.21 2.48 -4.92
N LYS A 260 -26.34 1.20 -4.58
CA LYS A 260 -26.02 0.09 -5.49
C LYS A 260 -27.29 -0.34 -6.19
N HIS A 261 -27.31 -0.28 -7.51
CA HIS A 261 -28.45 -0.72 -8.29
C HIS A 261 -28.20 -2.15 -8.82
N ASP A 262 -28.28 -3.14 -7.93
CA ASP A 262 -27.93 -4.54 -8.25
C ASP A 262 -28.96 -5.24 -9.16
N LYS A 263 -30.22 -4.77 -9.19
CA LYS A 263 -31.30 -5.15 -10.11
C LYS A 263 -32.33 -4.01 -10.21
N PRO A 264 -33.01 -3.79 -11.36
CA PRO A 264 -34.18 -2.92 -11.40
C PRO A 264 -35.35 -3.61 -10.69
N ASN A 265 -35.38 -3.52 -9.36
CA ASN A 265 -36.62 -3.79 -8.65
C ASN A 265 -37.57 -2.63 -8.96
N LYS A 266 -38.81 -2.98 -9.33
CA LYS A 266 -39.89 -2.10 -9.81
C LYS A 266 -40.33 -0.98 -8.84
N ASP A 267 -39.73 -0.85 -7.66
CA ASP A 267 -40.23 -0.01 -6.58
C ASP A 267 -39.26 1.11 -6.20
N THR A 268 -38.93 1.95 -7.18
CA THR A 268 -38.81 3.42 -7.11
C THR A 268 -38.09 3.84 -8.38
N GLU A 269 -38.86 4.12 -9.42
CA GLU A 269 -38.37 4.88 -10.57
C GLU A 269 -38.05 6.29 -10.06
N ILE A 270 -36.87 6.45 -9.46
CA ILE A 270 -36.39 7.77 -9.06
C ILE A 270 -36.15 8.51 -10.37
N SER A 271 -37.14 9.31 -10.78
CA SER A 271 -36.99 10.24 -11.89
C SER A 271 -35.91 11.25 -11.49
N TRP A 272 -34.82 11.24 -12.25
CA TRP A 272 -33.71 12.16 -12.10
C TRP A 272 -33.92 13.32 -13.06
N ASP A 273 -33.77 14.54 -12.56
CA ASP A 273 -33.84 15.72 -13.43
C ASP A 273 -32.60 15.86 -14.31
N MET A 274 -31.49 15.27 -13.84
CA MET A 274 -30.22 15.28 -14.54
C MET A 274 -29.43 14.01 -14.23
N CYS A 275 -28.92 13.37 -15.28
CA CYS A 275 -28.05 12.21 -15.19
C CYS A 275 -26.68 12.55 -15.79
N ILE A 276 -25.62 12.31 -15.02
CA ILE A 276 -24.23 12.44 -15.47
C ILE A 276 -23.61 11.06 -15.40
N ALA A 277 -23.50 10.40 -16.55
CA ALA A 277 -22.83 9.13 -16.67
C ALA A 277 -21.36 9.31 -17.02
N VAL A 278 -20.48 8.61 -16.33
CA VAL A 278 -19.04 8.59 -16.62
C VAL A 278 -18.53 7.16 -16.79
N SER A 279 -17.56 7.02 -17.68
CA SER A 279 -16.85 5.76 -17.90
C SER A 279 -15.38 6.03 -18.27
N SER A 280 -14.54 5.02 -18.07
CA SER A 280 -13.12 5.04 -18.46
C SER A 280 -12.78 4.00 -19.52
N SER A 281 -11.65 4.19 -20.19
CA SER A 281 -10.99 3.25 -21.10
C SER A 281 -9.48 3.34 -20.90
N ALA A 282 -8.78 2.22 -20.98
CA ALA A 282 -7.31 2.18 -21.02
C ALA A 282 -6.89 1.29 -22.19
N ARG A 283 -6.42 1.91 -23.27
CA ARG A 283 -6.05 1.28 -24.55
C ARG A 283 -5.02 2.15 -25.25
N ASN A 284 -4.21 1.56 -26.13
CA ASN A 284 -3.23 2.29 -26.94
C ASN A 284 -2.31 3.17 -26.07
N ASP A 285 -1.82 2.61 -24.97
CA ASP A 285 -0.95 3.24 -23.98
C ASP A 285 -1.49 4.48 -23.26
N VAL A 286 -2.76 4.83 -23.46
CA VAL A 286 -3.42 5.96 -22.80
C VAL A 286 -4.63 5.53 -21.97
N VAL A 287 -4.92 6.33 -20.95
CA VAL A 287 -6.17 6.28 -20.19
C VAL A 287 -7.00 7.49 -20.61
N GLY A 288 -8.24 7.21 -21.01
CA GLY A 288 -9.23 8.22 -21.34
C GLY A 288 -10.49 8.00 -20.52
N GLY A 289 -11.28 9.05 -20.38
CA GLY A 289 -12.61 8.96 -19.84
C GLY A 289 -13.60 9.70 -20.72
N GLY A 290 -14.86 9.30 -20.60
CA GLY A 290 -15.97 9.82 -21.39
C GLY A 290 -17.16 10.04 -20.51
N GLY A 291 -17.89 11.12 -20.77
CA GLY A 291 -19.09 11.46 -20.05
C GLY A 291 -20.27 11.67 -20.99
N ALA A 292 -21.45 11.34 -20.50
CA ALA A 292 -22.73 11.64 -21.11
C ALA A 292 -23.62 12.32 -20.07
N ILE A 293 -24.16 13.47 -20.44
CA ILE A 293 -25.04 14.28 -19.61
C ILE A 293 -26.41 14.29 -20.26
N GLU A 294 -27.42 13.92 -19.50
CA GLU A 294 -28.82 13.96 -19.90
C GLU A 294 -29.56 14.87 -18.93
N VAL A 295 -30.26 15.87 -19.47
CA VAL A 295 -31.07 16.81 -18.69
C VAL A 295 -32.51 16.69 -19.16
N THR A 296 -33.42 16.36 -18.24
CA THR A 296 -34.85 16.40 -18.51
C THR A 296 -35.36 17.83 -18.35
N ALA A 297 -36.01 18.34 -19.40
CA ALA A 297 -36.64 19.65 -19.35
C ALA A 297 -37.82 19.60 -18.35
N ASN A 298 -38.16 20.76 -17.77
CA ASN A 298 -39.41 20.83 -17.00
C ASN A 298 -40.58 20.83 -18.02
N GLY A 299 -41.34 19.73 -18.10
CA GLY A 299 -42.48 19.55 -19.04
C GLY A 299 -42.22 18.53 -20.16
N ASP A 300 -43.13 18.43 -21.14
CA ASP A 300 -43.11 17.49 -22.30
C ASP A 300 -41.98 17.77 -23.34
N GLY A 301 -40.89 18.43 -22.94
CA GLY A 301 -39.74 18.70 -23.82
C GLY A 301 -38.79 17.52 -23.91
N GLU A 302 -38.24 17.26 -25.10
CA GLU A 302 -37.21 16.22 -25.30
C GLU A 302 -35.99 16.43 -24.39
N ALA A 303 -35.48 15.33 -23.84
CA ALA A 303 -34.28 15.32 -23.00
C ALA A 303 -33.05 15.81 -23.80
N ARG A 304 -32.37 16.85 -23.30
CA ARG A 304 -31.14 17.35 -23.92
C ARG A 304 -29.99 16.45 -23.51
N ARG A 305 -29.27 15.93 -24.50
CA ARG A 305 -28.08 15.08 -24.30
C ARG A 305 -26.82 15.76 -24.80
N GLY A 306 -25.79 15.77 -23.96
CA GLY A 306 -24.44 16.18 -24.33
C GLY A 306 -23.46 15.05 -24.04
N THR A 307 -22.48 14.84 -24.91
CA THR A 307 -21.38 13.90 -24.67
C THR A 307 -20.05 14.63 -24.75
N PHE A 308 -19.05 14.12 -24.04
CA PHE A 308 -17.70 14.66 -24.08
C PHE A 308 -16.70 13.56 -23.78
N SER A 309 -15.46 13.76 -24.23
CA SER A 309 -14.36 12.83 -24.05
C SER A 309 -13.12 13.57 -23.57
N LEU A 310 -12.26 12.88 -22.82
CA LEU A 310 -11.06 13.44 -22.23
C LEU A 310 -9.95 12.40 -22.22
N THR A 311 -8.82 12.69 -22.88
CA THR A 311 -7.60 11.90 -22.75
C THR A 311 -6.87 12.32 -21.48
N VAL A 312 -6.83 11.44 -20.48
CA VAL A 312 -6.45 11.77 -19.11
C VAL A 312 -4.94 11.66 -18.88
N GLY A 313 -4.28 10.66 -19.45
CA GLY A 313 -2.84 10.46 -19.25
C GLY A 313 -2.34 9.14 -19.81
N TRP A 314 -1.04 8.89 -19.68
CA TRP A 314 -0.43 7.63 -20.08
C TRP A 314 -0.87 6.49 -19.14
N SER A 315 -1.09 5.30 -19.70
CA SER A 315 -1.46 4.09 -18.94
C SER A 315 -0.36 3.58 -18.02
N ALA A 316 0.89 4.00 -18.25
CA ALA A 316 2.01 3.77 -17.35
C ALA A 316 1.91 4.61 -16.06
N GLU A 317 1.13 5.69 -16.07
CA GLU A 317 1.04 6.65 -14.97
C GLU A 317 -0.35 6.66 -14.33
N GLN A 318 -1.38 6.46 -15.15
CA GLN A 318 -2.79 6.56 -14.80
C GLN A 318 -3.49 5.20 -14.85
N ASN A 319 -4.67 5.11 -14.22
CA ASN A 319 -5.50 3.91 -14.29
C ASN A 319 -6.98 4.28 -14.57
N PRO A 320 -7.82 3.33 -15.01
CA PRO A 320 -9.22 3.60 -15.35
C PRO A 320 -10.04 4.26 -14.22
N TYR A 321 -9.77 3.91 -12.96
CA TYR A 321 -10.41 4.54 -11.80
C TYR A 321 -10.15 6.05 -11.73
N PHE A 322 -8.93 6.49 -12.01
CA PHE A 322 -8.61 7.90 -12.10
C PHE A 322 -9.19 8.56 -13.35
N GLY A 323 -9.23 7.83 -14.46
CA GLY A 323 -9.91 8.28 -15.68
C GLY A 323 -11.34 8.73 -15.40
N GLU A 324 -12.12 7.92 -14.68
CA GLU A 324 -13.49 8.26 -14.30
C GLU A 324 -13.59 9.41 -13.29
N LEU A 325 -12.71 9.47 -12.29
CA LEU A 325 -12.69 10.60 -11.35
C LEU A 325 -12.36 11.92 -12.07
N ALA A 326 -11.40 11.90 -12.99
CA ALA A 326 -11.02 13.07 -13.78
C ALA A 326 -12.17 13.54 -14.67
N THR A 327 -12.82 12.60 -15.37
CA THR A 327 -14.00 12.89 -16.20
C THR A 327 -15.16 13.44 -15.39
N LEU A 328 -15.43 12.87 -14.21
CA LEU A 328 -16.51 13.37 -13.34
C LEU A 328 -16.18 14.75 -12.77
N ALA A 329 -14.93 14.99 -12.37
CA ALA A 329 -14.47 16.31 -11.94
C ALA A 329 -14.63 17.34 -13.06
N HIS A 330 -14.26 16.97 -14.29
CA HIS A 330 -14.43 17.82 -15.46
C HIS A 330 -15.91 18.12 -15.74
N ALA A 331 -16.76 17.10 -15.75
CA ALA A 331 -18.21 17.23 -15.94
C ALA A 331 -18.82 18.22 -14.95
N LEU A 332 -18.58 18.01 -13.65
CA LEU A 332 -19.17 18.81 -12.58
C LEU A 332 -18.62 20.24 -12.54
N THR A 333 -17.37 20.45 -12.94
CA THR A 333 -16.76 21.78 -12.99
C THR A 333 -17.39 22.61 -14.11
N GLY A 334 -17.62 22.00 -15.29
CA GLY A 334 -18.23 22.64 -16.45
C GLY A 334 -19.75 22.79 -16.38
N MET A 335 -20.42 22.24 -15.35
CA MET A 335 -21.87 22.36 -15.24
C MET A 335 -22.33 23.79 -14.95
N PRO A 336 -23.42 24.25 -15.59
CA PRO A 336 -24.05 25.52 -15.27
C PRO A 336 -24.65 25.49 -13.85
N ASP A 337 -24.92 26.67 -13.30
CA ASP A 337 -25.56 26.81 -11.99
C ASP A 337 -27.05 26.43 -12.06
N VAL A 338 -27.30 25.12 -11.98
CA VAL A 338 -28.64 24.55 -11.82
C VAL A 338 -29.12 24.68 -10.37
N ARG A 339 -30.44 24.82 -10.17
CA ARG A 339 -31.08 24.96 -8.86
C ARG A 339 -32.23 23.97 -8.71
N HIS A 340 -32.39 23.43 -7.50
CA HIS A 340 -33.51 22.56 -7.12
C HIS A 340 -33.71 21.33 -8.02
N ARG A 341 -32.62 20.71 -8.47
CA ARG A 341 -32.63 19.50 -9.30
C ARG A 341 -32.16 18.27 -8.54
N ARG A 342 -32.70 17.11 -8.90
CA ARG A 342 -32.22 15.78 -8.52
C ARG A 342 -31.20 15.31 -9.54
N VAL A 343 -29.93 15.28 -9.13
CA VAL A 343 -28.79 14.94 -9.97
C VAL A 343 -28.26 13.55 -9.63
N ALA A 344 -28.28 12.64 -10.60
CA ALA A 344 -27.64 11.33 -10.49
C ALA A 344 -26.26 11.32 -11.14
N LEU A 345 -25.27 10.82 -10.41
CA LEU A 345 -23.92 10.55 -10.91
C LEU A 345 -23.79 9.05 -11.15
N LEU A 346 -23.80 8.62 -12.42
CA LEU A 346 -23.79 7.22 -12.82
C LEU A 346 -22.36 6.77 -13.12
N THR A 347 -21.95 5.62 -12.59
CA THR A 347 -20.66 4.99 -12.88
C THR A 347 -20.80 3.47 -12.86
N THR A 348 -20.03 2.79 -13.70
CA THR A 348 -19.87 1.32 -13.64
C THR A 348 -18.73 0.89 -12.72
N ASN A 349 -17.90 1.82 -12.27
CA ASN A 349 -16.77 1.55 -11.39
C ASN A 349 -17.15 1.67 -9.91
N GLN A 350 -17.30 0.53 -9.26
CA GLN A 350 -17.67 0.47 -7.84
C GLN A 350 -16.67 1.22 -6.95
N ALA A 351 -15.38 1.26 -7.32
CA ALA A 351 -14.37 1.98 -6.55
C ALA A 351 -14.60 3.49 -6.58
N VAL A 352 -15.06 4.06 -7.71
CA VAL A 352 -15.41 5.49 -7.81
C VAL A 352 -16.58 5.81 -6.88
N ALA A 353 -17.66 5.02 -6.95
CA ALA A 353 -18.83 5.21 -6.10
C ALA A 353 -18.49 5.11 -4.60
N LEU A 354 -17.69 4.11 -4.22
CA LEU A 354 -17.22 3.95 -2.83
C LEU A 354 -16.31 5.09 -2.38
N THR A 355 -15.39 5.54 -3.23
CA THR A 355 -14.51 6.68 -2.93
C THR A 355 -15.32 7.95 -2.72
N LEU A 356 -16.31 8.22 -3.55
CA LEU A 356 -17.15 9.41 -3.40
C LEU A 356 -17.98 9.35 -2.12
N ARG A 357 -18.58 8.21 -1.79
CA ARG A 357 -19.32 8.03 -0.53
C ARG A 357 -18.41 8.16 0.70
N THR A 358 -17.22 7.53 0.64
CA THR A 358 -16.27 7.50 1.76
C THR A 358 -14.87 7.90 1.30
N PRO A 359 -14.57 9.21 1.17
CA PRO A 359 -13.26 9.70 0.77
C PRO A 359 -12.20 9.36 1.82
N ARG A 360 -11.40 8.34 1.54
CA ARG A 360 -10.31 7.86 2.40
C ARG A 360 -8.94 8.29 1.85
N GLN A 361 -7.88 7.89 2.55
CA GLN A 361 -6.49 8.12 2.13
C GLN A 361 -6.08 7.23 0.93
N HIS A 362 -6.62 7.52 -0.25
CA HIS A 362 -6.37 6.80 -1.50
C HIS A 362 -5.93 7.74 -2.61
N SER A 363 -5.43 7.17 -3.70
CA SER A 363 -5.03 7.89 -4.91
C SER A 363 -6.22 8.66 -5.55
N GLY A 364 -5.94 9.77 -6.22
CA GLY A 364 -6.93 10.61 -6.91
C GLY A 364 -7.60 11.68 -6.03
N GLN A 365 -7.00 12.03 -4.88
CA GLN A 365 -7.59 13.00 -3.93
C GLN A 365 -7.81 14.40 -4.52
N GLU A 366 -7.02 14.79 -5.52
CA GLU A 366 -7.21 16.06 -6.22
C GLU A 366 -8.58 16.11 -6.90
N HIS A 367 -8.91 15.10 -7.71
CA HIS A 367 -10.22 15.02 -8.36
C HIS A 367 -11.35 14.84 -7.37
N VAL A 368 -11.17 14.04 -6.31
CA VAL A 368 -12.18 13.90 -5.25
C VAL A 368 -12.47 15.26 -4.59
N ARG A 369 -11.45 16.06 -4.28
CA ARG A 369 -11.65 17.42 -3.74
C ARG A 369 -12.34 18.34 -4.74
N SER A 370 -11.95 18.30 -6.01
CA SER A 370 -12.61 19.07 -7.08
C SER A 370 -14.10 18.70 -7.21
N ILE A 371 -14.42 17.41 -7.26
CA ILE A 371 -15.78 16.88 -7.28
C ILE A 371 -16.58 17.39 -6.07
N TYR A 372 -16.02 17.29 -4.86
CA TYR A 372 -16.69 17.74 -3.65
C TYR A 372 -16.87 19.26 -3.60
N ASN A 373 -15.94 20.05 -4.15
CA ASN A 373 -16.11 21.50 -4.27
C ASN A 373 -17.30 21.84 -5.18
N SER A 374 -17.43 21.15 -6.32
CA SER A 374 -18.57 21.33 -7.23
C SER A 374 -19.89 20.83 -6.60
N ILE A 375 -19.86 19.70 -5.88
CA ILE A 375 -21.02 19.20 -5.13
C ILE A 375 -21.45 20.19 -4.05
N LYS A 376 -20.52 20.80 -3.31
CA LYS A 376 -20.84 21.84 -2.31
C LYS A 376 -21.52 23.04 -2.95
N ARG A 377 -21.09 23.47 -4.15
CA ARG A 377 -21.76 24.53 -4.92
C ARG A 377 -23.20 24.12 -5.27
N LEU A 378 -23.38 22.90 -5.77
CA LEU A 378 -24.70 22.37 -6.15
C LEU A 378 -25.64 22.21 -4.94
N TRP A 379 -25.14 21.75 -3.79
CA TRP A 379 -25.94 21.68 -2.55
C TRP A 379 -26.39 23.06 -2.07
N LYS A 380 -25.56 24.10 -2.19
CA LYS A 380 -25.96 25.48 -1.86
C LYS A 380 -27.11 25.98 -2.73
N ASN A 381 -27.19 25.50 -3.97
CA ASN A 381 -28.25 25.81 -4.91
C ASN A 381 -29.51 24.93 -4.72
N GLY A 382 -29.61 24.17 -3.63
CA GLY A 382 -30.77 23.34 -3.30
C GLY A 382 -30.91 22.07 -4.14
N ASN A 383 -29.83 21.60 -4.79
CA ASN A 383 -29.85 20.36 -5.55
C ASN A 383 -29.62 19.14 -4.66
N ASP A 384 -30.31 18.04 -4.96
CA ASP A 384 -30.07 16.73 -4.35
C ASP A 384 -29.18 15.90 -5.25
N ILE A 385 -28.11 15.33 -4.70
CA ILE A 385 -27.10 14.63 -5.50
C ILE A 385 -26.88 13.24 -4.95
N LEU A 386 -26.92 12.25 -5.84
CA LEU A 386 -26.68 10.86 -5.50
C LEU A 386 -25.66 10.23 -6.45
N VAL A 387 -24.77 9.39 -5.93
CA VAL A 387 -23.95 8.50 -6.75
C VAL A 387 -24.66 7.16 -6.92
N VAL A 388 -24.88 6.74 -8.15
CA VAL A 388 -25.49 5.45 -8.47
C VAL A 388 -24.44 4.58 -9.15
N TRP A 389 -24.09 3.47 -8.50
CA TRP A 389 -23.29 2.44 -9.14
C TRP A 389 -24.21 1.46 -9.85
N ILE A 390 -23.94 1.26 -11.14
CA ILE A 390 -24.69 0.36 -12.01
C ILE A 390 -23.73 -0.74 -12.51
N PRO A 391 -24.09 -2.03 -12.43
CA PRO A 391 -23.28 -3.11 -12.97
C PRO A 391 -23.00 -2.93 -14.46
N SER A 392 -21.80 -3.29 -14.92
CA SER A 392 -21.43 -3.18 -16.34
C SER A 392 -22.28 -4.03 -17.29
N SER A 393 -23.04 -5.00 -16.77
CA SER A 393 -24.01 -5.80 -17.53
C SER A 393 -25.32 -5.07 -17.82
N SER A 394 -25.57 -3.92 -17.19
CA SER A 394 -26.74 -3.09 -17.44
C SER A 394 -26.69 -2.47 -18.84
N GLN A 395 -27.84 -2.42 -19.54
CA GLN A 395 -27.99 -1.78 -20.85
C GLN A 395 -28.35 -0.28 -20.73
N ASP A 396 -27.89 0.40 -19.68
CA ASP A 396 -28.13 1.83 -19.49
C ASP A 396 -27.55 2.64 -20.66
N LYS A 397 -28.43 3.33 -21.40
CA LYS A 397 -28.09 4.03 -22.64
C LYS A 397 -27.05 5.12 -22.41
N THR A 398 -27.15 5.84 -21.29
CA THR A 398 -26.31 6.99 -20.96
C THR A 398 -24.90 6.54 -20.57
N LEU A 399 -24.76 5.44 -19.82
CA LEU A 399 -23.47 4.79 -19.56
C LEU A 399 -22.83 4.17 -20.82
N LEU A 400 -23.63 3.62 -21.74
CA LEU A 400 -23.11 3.13 -23.03
C LEU A 400 -22.53 4.27 -23.88
N LEU A 401 -23.19 5.44 -23.90
CA LEU A 401 -22.67 6.65 -24.53
C LEU A 401 -21.36 7.11 -23.88
N ALA A 402 -21.33 7.20 -22.55
CA ALA A 402 -20.10 7.54 -21.81
C ALA A 402 -18.95 6.56 -22.11
N LYS A 403 -19.26 5.26 -22.24
CA LYS A 403 -18.26 4.24 -22.62
C LYS A 403 -17.74 4.42 -24.05
N ARG A 404 -18.61 4.80 -24.99
CA ARG A 404 -18.24 5.11 -26.38
C ARG A 404 -17.28 6.29 -26.42
N GLU A 405 -17.57 7.36 -25.70
CA GLU A 405 -16.69 8.53 -25.60
C GLU A 405 -15.36 8.19 -24.93
N ALA A 406 -15.37 7.37 -23.88
CA ALA A 406 -14.14 6.94 -23.23
C ALA A 406 -13.25 6.16 -24.20
N ARG A 407 -13.82 5.35 -25.11
CA ARG A 407 -13.07 4.67 -26.17
C ARG A 407 -12.56 5.66 -27.21
N GLN A 408 -13.34 6.68 -27.54
CA GLN A 408 -12.96 7.75 -28.47
C GLN A 408 -11.74 8.54 -27.95
N ALA A 409 -11.67 8.82 -26.64
CA ALA A 409 -10.50 9.41 -25.98
C ALA A 409 -9.24 8.50 -25.94
N THR A 410 -9.36 7.23 -26.29
CA THR A 410 -8.25 6.26 -26.32
C THR A 410 -7.96 5.74 -27.72
N LYS A 411 -8.36 6.48 -28.77
CA LYS A 411 -8.03 6.12 -30.16
C LYS A 411 -6.52 6.14 -30.39
N GLN A 412 -6.06 5.38 -31.38
CA GLN A 412 -4.65 5.37 -31.76
C GLN A 412 -4.17 6.79 -32.10
N GLY A 413 -3.01 7.18 -31.60
CA GLY A 413 -2.48 8.55 -31.77
C GLY A 413 -3.04 9.60 -30.82
N SER A 414 -3.91 9.23 -29.86
CA SER A 414 -4.40 10.17 -28.84
C SER A 414 -3.25 10.62 -27.94
N ILE A 415 -3.14 11.93 -27.73
CA ILE A 415 -2.12 12.54 -26.86
C ILE A 415 -2.81 13.10 -25.63
N PRO A 416 -2.33 12.82 -24.41
CA PRO A 416 -2.86 13.42 -23.19
C PRO A 416 -2.73 14.94 -23.18
N SER A 417 -3.79 15.64 -22.77
CA SER A 417 -3.83 17.11 -22.77
C SER A 417 -3.08 17.77 -21.60
N ARG A 418 -2.60 16.99 -20.62
CA ARG A 418 -1.93 17.50 -19.41
C ARG A 418 -0.96 16.47 -18.80
N GLN A 419 0.17 16.93 -18.28
CA GLN A 419 0.96 16.17 -17.30
C GLN A 419 0.18 16.12 -15.97
N ALA A 420 -0.74 15.16 -15.85
CA ALA A 420 -1.34 14.83 -14.57
C ALA A 420 -0.28 14.22 -13.64
N SER A 421 -0.38 14.46 -12.33
CA SER A 421 0.50 13.77 -11.37
C SER A 421 0.42 12.26 -11.54
N ILE A 422 1.55 11.59 -11.40
CA ILE A 422 1.64 10.14 -11.54
C ILE A 422 0.94 9.50 -10.34
N MET A 423 0.12 8.48 -10.60
CA MET A 423 -0.65 7.86 -9.53
C MET A 423 0.20 6.93 -8.68
N LYS A 424 0.05 7.07 -7.37
CA LYS A 424 0.65 6.15 -6.40
C LYS A 424 0.27 4.69 -6.66
N SER A 425 -1.01 4.44 -6.93
CA SER A 425 -1.51 3.08 -7.14
C SER A 425 -0.92 2.44 -8.39
N THR A 426 -0.79 3.21 -9.47
CA THR A 426 -0.22 2.73 -10.74
C THR A 426 1.28 2.45 -10.57
N THR A 427 2.05 3.41 -10.03
CA THR A 427 3.49 3.21 -9.74
C THR A 427 3.72 1.99 -8.85
N LEU A 428 2.95 1.86 -7.77
CA LEU A 428 3.09 0.76 -6.82
C LEU A 428 2.71 -0.60 -7.44
N ASN A 429 1.71 -0.65 -8.33
CA ASN A 429 1.35 -1.86 -9.04
C ASN A 429 2.41 -2.26 -10.08
N LEU A 430 2.96 -1.30 -10.83
CA LEU A 430 4.06 -1.54 -11.76
C LEU A 430 5.29 -2.10 -11.04
N GLU A 431 5.70 -1.48 -9.92
CA GLU A 431 6.84 -1.94 -9.14
C GLU A 431 6.59 -3.30 -8.48
N ARG A 432 5.36 -3.60 -8.07
CA ARG A 432 5.00 -4.95 -7.59
C ARG A 432 5.17 -6.00 -8.68
N LYS A 433 4.70 -5.72 -9.90
CA LYS A 433 4.87 -6.60 -11.05
C LYS A 433 6.34 -6.79 -11.39
N ARG A 434 7.15 -5.72 -11.38
CA ARG A 434 8.61 -5.81 -11.60
C ARG A 434 9.29 -6.74 -10.58
N ILE A 435 8.94 -6.61 -9.30
CA ILE A 435 9.47 -7.50 -8.25
C ILE A 435 9.06 -8.96 -8.51
N GLU A 436 7.83 -9.21 -8.95
CA GLU A 436 7.36 -10.57 -9.29
C GLU A 436 8.06 -11.13 -10.53
N THR A 437 8.33 -10.31 -11.55
CA THR A 437 9.04 -10.75 -12.78
C THR A 437 10.52 -11.00 -12.56
N GLU A 438 11.13 -10.41 -11.52
CA GLU A 438 12.52 -10.70 -11.13
C GLU A 438 12.67 -12.09 -10.50
N ARG A 439 11.57 -12.79 -10.21
CA ARG A 439 11.60 -14.15 -9.69
C ARG A 439 12.15 -15.09 -10.77
N SER A 440 13.35 -15.60 -10.54
CA SER A 440 13.92 -16.71 -11.28
C SER A 440 14.16 -17.89 -10.36
N LEU A 441 13.89 -19.09 -10.86
CA LEU A 441 14.32 -20.32 -10.20
C LEU A 441 15.80 -20.56 -10.51
N PRO A 442 16.61 -21.01 -9.54
CA PRO A 442 18.00 -21.34 -9.83
C PRO A 442 18.11 -22.35 -10.98
N ASP A 443 19.12 -22.20 -11.84
CA ASP A 443 19.23 -22.98 -13.08
C ASP A 443 19.21 -24.49 -12.83
N ARG A 444 19.85 -24.94 -11.75
CA ARG A 444 19.98 -26.36 -11.36
C ARG A 444 18.86 -26.87 -10.44
N VAL A 445 17.80 -26.09 -10.21
CA VAL A 445 16.72 -26.44 -9.26
C VAL A 445 15.40 -26.56 -10.01
N GLY A 446 14.65 -27.64 -9.72
CA GLY A 446 13.29 -27.84 -10.24
C GLY A 446 13.20 -28.29 -11.68
N ASN A 447 14.19 -29.02 -12.21
CA ASN A 447 14.18 -29.53 -13.59
C ASN A 447 12.91 -30.34 -13.91
N HIS A 448 12.40 -31.11 -12.94
CA HIS A 448 11.14 -31.82 -13.09
C HIS A 448 9.96 -30.83 -13.17
N THR A 449 9.85 -29.90 -12.22
CA THR A 449 8.76 -28.92 -12.21
C THR A 449 8.76 -28.04 -13.47
N LYS A 450 9.94 -27.70 -14.01
CA LYS A 450 10.11 -27.01 -15.31
C LYS A 450 9.57 -27.80 -16.51
N LYS A 451 9.54 -29.14 -16.43
CA LYS A 451 8.95 -30.00 -17.48
C LYS A 451 7.42 -30.04 -17.38
N VAL A 452 6.88 -30.01 -16.16
CA VAL A 452 5.43 -30.03 -15.92
C VAL A 452 4.80 -28.67 -16.24
N ASP A 453 5.44 -27.59 -15.82
CA ASP A 453 5.03 -26.22 -16.13
C ASP A 453 6.28 -25.38 -16.39
N ALA A 454 6.51 -25.02 -17.66
CA ALA A 454 7.64 -24.18 -18.04
C ALA A 454 7.51 -22.74 -17.50
N ALA A 455 6.31 -22.32 -17.08
CA ALA A 455 5.98 -20.98 -16.62
C ALA A 455 5.99 -20.80 -15.09
N LEU A 456 6.55 -21.75 -14.32
CA LEU A 456 6.76 -21.71 -12.85
C LEU A 456 6.63 -20.33 -12.16
N PRO A 457 5.85 -20.17 -11.07
CA PRO A 457 4.50 -20.65 -10.78
C PRO A 457 3.43 -19.67 -11.31
N GLY A 458 2.38 -20.21 -11.93
CA GLY A 458 1.27 -19.43 -12.48
C GLY A 458 -0.07 -19.66 -11.77
N ALA A 459 -1.14 -19.17 -12.41
CA ALA A 459 -2.52 -19.49 -12.03
C ALA A 459 -2.81 -21.01 -12.10
N HIS A 460 -2.10 -21.73 -12.99
CA HIS A 460 -2.33 -23.15 -13.26
C HIS A 460 -2.02 -24.06 -12.07
N THR A 461 -0.85 -23.90 -11.43
CA THR A 461 -0.49 -24.66 -10.22
C THR A 461 -1.47 -24.39 -9.08
N ARG A 462 -1.95 -23.13 -8.98
CA ARG A 462 -2.96 -22.76 -8.00
C ARG A 462 -4.29 -23.47 -8.26
N GLU A 463 -4.76 -23.49 -9.50
CA GLU A 463 -5.98 -24.21 -9.91
C GLU A 463 -5.87 -25.71 -9.67
N LEU A 464 -4.72 -26.31 -9.96
CA LEU A 464 -4.46 -27.75 -9.75
C LEU A 464 -4.67 -28.17 -8.29
N TYR A 465 -4.18 -27.37 -7.33
CA TYR A 465 -4.29 -27.69 -5.91
C TYR A 465 -5.54 -27.12 -5.23
N ASP A 466 -6.10 -25.98 -5.68
CA ASP A 466 -7.21 -25.32 -4.98
C ASP A 466 -8.45 -26.22 -4.88
N ASN A 467 -8.71 -27.05 -5.90
CA ASN A 467 -9.93 -27.86 -6.00
C ASN A 467 -9.79 -29.30 -5.48
N ARG A 468 -8.63 -29.71 -4.96
CA ARG A 468 -8.39 -31.11 -4.53
C ARG A 468 -8.46 -31.30 -3.01
N PRO A 469 -8.91 -32.45 -2.49
CA PRO A 469 -8.81 -32.77 -1.07
C PRO A 469 -7.35 -33.00 -0.66
N TRP A 470 -7.06 -32.85 0.65
CA TRP A 470 -5.69 -32.95 1.20
C TRP A 470 -4.96 -34.24 0.82
N THR A 471 -5.67 -35.38 0.85
CA THR A 471 -5.14 -36.72 0.55
C THR A 471 -4.62 -36.83 -0.89
N GLU A 472 -5.37 -36.29 -1.86
CA GLU A 472 -4.98 -36.28 -3.28
C GLU A 472 -3.78 -35.37 -3.56
N ARG A 473 -3.65 -34.25 -2.83
CA ARG A 473 -2.51 -33.33 -3.02
C ARG A 473 -1.19 -33.96 -2.60
N SER A 474 -1.18 -34.64 -1.45
CA SER A 474 0.01 -35.35 -1.00
C SER A 474 0.44 -36.42 -2.01
N SER A 475 -0.49 -37.12 -2.65
CA SER A 475 -0.15 -38.11 -3.67
C SER A 475 0.35 -37.51 -4.98
N ILE A 476 -0.12 -36.33 -5.39
CA ILE A 476 0.35 -35.65 -6.62
C ILE A 476 1.80 -35.21 -6.46
N VAL A 477 2.17 -34.68 -5.30
CA VAL A 477 3.57 -34.38 -5.04
C VAL A 477 4.39 -35.66 -4.90
N ASN A 478 3.82 -36.75 -4.38
CA ASN A 478 4.53 -38.01 -4.22
C ASN A 478 4.77 -38.79 -5.52
N ALA A 479 4.01 -38.50 -6.58
CA ALA A 479 4.16 -39.12 -7.91
C ALA A 479 5.14 -38.36 -8.83
N VAL A 480 5.67 -37.22 -8.36
CA VAL A 480 6.59 -36.29 -9.04
C VAL A 480 7.94 -36.29 -8.32
#